data_AF-A0A2G8MR75-F1
#
_entry.id   AF-A0A2G8MR75-F1
#
_cell.length_a   1.000
_cell.length_b   1.000
_cell.length_c   1.000
_cell.angle_alpha   90.00
_cell.angle_beta   90.00
_cell.angle_gamma   90.00
#
_symmetry.space_group_name_H-M   'P 1'
#
loop_
_entity.id
_entity.type
_entity.pdbx_description
1 polymer ?
#
loop_
_entity_poly.entity_id
_entity_poly.type
_entity_poly.pdbx_seq_one_letter_code
_entity_poly.pdbx_strand_id
1 'polypeptide(L)'
;MRLANEVHTMSKDTGGPAFPTVDANREEDYGSRGMTLRDYFAAKAMAALSPTYWETQDEYESGKDLIKCLAESAYEMADAMLVARVKP
;
A
#
# COMPACT_ATOMS: atom_id res chain seq x y z
N MET A 1 -34.99 -8.97 3.11
CA MET A 1 -33.94 -8.86 2.08
C MET A 1 -33.39 -7.42 2.03
N ARG A 2 -32.79 -6.93 3.12
CA ARG A 2 -32.22 -5.56 3.24
C ARG A 2 -30.98 -5.50 4.16
N LEU A 3 -30.21 -6.58 4.28
CA LEU A 3 -29.03 -6.65 5.15
C LEU A 3 -27.75 -7.08 4.41
N ALA A 4 -27.73 -7.03 3.07
CA ALA A 4 -26.56 -7.44 2.27
C ALA A 4 -25.77 -6.26 1.66
N ASN A 5 -26.19 -5.01 1.87
CA ASN A 5 -25.58 -3.83 1.25
C ASN A 5 -24.67 -3.02 2.18
N GLU A 6 -24.41 -3.50 3.40
CA GLU A 6 -23.34 -2.99 4.25
C GLU A 6 -22.12 -3.91 4.18
N VAL A 7 -21.70 -4.27 2.95
CA VAL A 7 -20.26 -4.39 2.73
C VAL A 7 -19.75 -2.96 2.80
N HIS A 8 -19.61 -2.48 4.04
CA HIS A 8 -18.84 -1.33 4.40
C HIS A 8 -17.49 -1.58 3.76
N THR A 9 -17.25 -0.94 2.62
CA THR A 9 -15.91 -0.70 2.11
C THR A 9 -15.24 0.09 3.24
N MET A 10 -14.68 -0.64 4.21
CA MET A 10 -13.68 -0.15 5.13
C MET A 10 -12.59 0.39 4.21
N SER A 11 -12.68 1.67 3.87
CA SER A 11 -11.58 2.41 3.28
C SER A 11 -10.42 2.16 4.23
N LYS A 12 -9.49 1.25 3.88
CA LYS A 12 -8.28 1.05 4.67
C LYS A 12 -7.66 2.42 4.87
N ASP A 13 -7.40 2.82 6.11
CA ASP A 13 -6.74 4.09 6.37
C ASP A 13 -5.40 4.06 5.65
N THR A 14 -5.24 4.91 4.63
CA THR A 14 -4.04 4.96 3.79
C THR A 14 -3.03 5.99 4.30
N GLY A 15 -3.32 6.67 5.41
CA GLY A 15 -2.43 7.67 6.01
C GLY A 15 -2.39 9.02 5.28
N GLY A 16 -3.25 9.23 4.27
CA GLY A 16 -3.30 10.44 3.46
C GLY A 16 -2.27 10.46 2.31
N PRO A 17 -1.99 11.64 1.70
CA PRO A 17 -1.00 11.75 0.63
C PRO A 17 0.42 11.49 1.16
N ALA A 18 1.26 10.80 0.37
CA ALA A 18 2.64 10.47 0.75
C ALA A 18 3.55 11.70 0.87
N PHE A 19 3.28 12.74 0.08
CA PHE A 19 4.04 13.97 0.03
C PHE A 19 3.12 15.19 0.18
N PRO A 20 3.64 16.36 0.59
CA PRO A 20 2.83 17.56 0.74
C PRO A 20 2.10 17.93 -0.55
N THR A 21 0.79 18.15 -0.44
CA THR A 21 -0.05 18.69 -1.52
C THR A 21 -0.58 20.05 -1.07
N VAL A 22 -0.43 21.10 -1.89
CA VAL A 22 -1.11 22.38 -1.65
C VAL A 22 -2.50 22.38 -2.30
N ASP A 23 -3.45 23.06 -1.70
CA ASP A 23 -4.83 23.14 -2.19
C ASP A 23 -4.93 23.77 -3.59
N ALA A 24 -3.97 24.62 -3.98
CA ALA A 24 -3.86 25.17 -5.33
C ALA A 24 -3.58 24.11 -6.41
N ASN A 25 -3.08 22.92 -6.04
CA ASN A 25 -2.94 21.77 -6.94
C ASN A 25 -4.21 20.90 -6.97
N ARG A 26 -5.31 21.33 -6.34
CA ARG A 26 -6.60 20.61 -6.27
C ARG A 26 -7.64 21.09 -7.28
N GLU A 27 -7.31 22.00 -8.20
CA GLU A 27 -8.22 22.20 -9.34
C GLU A 27 -8.42 20.83 -10.01
N GLU A 28 -9.69 20.42 -10.19
CA GLU A 28 -10.06 19.12 -10.79
C GLU A 28 -9.36 18.89 -12.14
N ASP A 29 -8.90 19.96 -12.79
CA ASP A 29 -8.18 19.96 -14.05
C ASP A 29 -6.65 19.68 -13.94
N TYR A 30 -6.03 19.77 -12.75
CA TYR A 30 -4.55 19.78 -12.64
C TYR A 30 -3.91 18.66 -11.80
N GLY A 31 -4.67 17.74 -11.19
CA GLY A 31 -4.10 16.46 -10.74
C GLY A 31 -4.80 15.74 -9.59
N SER A 32 -4.71 14.41 -9.58
CA SER A 32 -5.11 13.57 -8.45
C SER A 32 -4.09 13.67 -7.30
N ARG A 33 -4.46 13.23 -6.09
CA ARG A 33 -3.65 13.33 -4.84
C ARG A 33 -2.29 12.60 -4.87
N GLY A 34 -1.85 12.06 -6.00
CA GLY A 34 -0.65 11.23 -6.10
C GLY A 34 -0.79 9.92 -5.31
N MET A 35 0.35 9.35 -4.90
CA MET A 35 0.39 8.13 -4.08
C MET A 35 -0.04 8.41 -2.63
N THR A 36 -0.68 7.44 -1.99
CA THR A 36 -0.95 7.51 -0.55
C THR A 36 0.31 7.19 0.27
N LEU A 37 0.33 7.57 1.55
CA LEU A 37 1.44 7.23 2.45
C LEU A 37 1.62 5.70 2.56
N ARG A 38 0.51 4.95 2.53
CA ARG A 38 0.50 3.48 2.43
C ARG A 38 1.25 2.98 1.19
N ASP A 39 0.93 3.52 0.03
CA ASP A 39 1.57 3.12 -1.24
C ASP A 39 3.07 3.44 -1.23
N TYR A 40 3.44 4.58 -0.63
CA TYR A 40 4.84 4.96 -0.48
C TYR A 40 5.63 4.01 0.43
N PHE A 41 5.09 3.66 1.59
CA PHE A 41 5.71 2.67 2.47
C PHE A 41 5.80 1.30 1.81
N ALA A 42 4.74 0.86 1.10
CA ALA A 42 4.76 -0.40 0.38
C ALA A 42 5.82 -0.39 -0.73
N ALA A 43 5.94 0.69 -1.52
CA ALA A 43 6.97 0.81 -2.54
C ALA A 43 8.40 0.74 -1.95
N LYS A 44 8.62 1.38 -0.79
CA LYS A 44 9.90 1.31 -0.07
C LYS A 44 10.19 -0.09 0.45
N ALA A 45 9.20 -0.74 1.06
CA ALA A 45 9.34 -2.11 1.56
C ALA A 45 9.59 -3.11 0.42
N MET A 46 8.82 -3.04 -0.66
CA MET A 46 9.00 -3.88 -1.85
C MET A 46 10.40 -3.73 -2.45
N ALA A 47 10.91 -2.50 -2.57
CA ALA A 47 12.25 -2.27 -3.09
C ALA A 47 13.34 -2.90 -2.21
N ALA A 48 13.17 -2.86 -0.88
CA ALA A 48 14.11 -3.44 0.07
C ALA A 48 14.02 -4.98 0.16
N LEU A 49 12.81 -5.54 0.05
CA LEU A 49 12.56 -6.98 0.15
C LEU A 49 12.84 -7.74 -1.16
N SER A 50 12.75 -7.07 -2.31
CA SER A 50 12.86 -7.69 -3.63
C SER A 50 14.11 -8.59 -3.81
N PRO A 51 15.33 -8.16 -3.44
CA PRO A 51 16.51 -9.03 -3.56
C PRO A 51 16.39 -10.32 -2.74
N THR A 52 15.92 -10.22 -1.49
CA THR A 52 15.73 -11.38 -0.59
C THR A 52 14.71 -12.36 -1.15
N TYR A 53 13.59 -11.87 -1.70
CA TYR A 53 12.60 -12.75 -2.33
C TYR A 53 13.17 -13.47 -3.56
N TRP A 54 14.01 -12.78 -4.34
CA TRP A 54 14.63 -13.36 -5.54
C TRP A 54 15.70 -14.42 -5.21
N GLU A 55 16.34 -14.34 -4.04
CA GLU A 55 17.22 -15.40 -3.53
C GLU A 55 16.44 -16.70 -3.21
N THR A 56 15.17 -16.57 -2.84
CA THR A 56 14.26 -17.69 -2.52
C THR A 56 13.37 -18.09 -3.70
N GLN A 57 13.68 -17.69 -4.93
CA GLN A 57 12.77 -17.88 -6.08
C GLN A 57 12.36 -19.34 -6.33
N ASP A 58 13.24 -20.29 -6.03
CA ASP A 58 13.00 -21.73 -6.21
C ASP A 58 11.99 -22.30 -5.20
N GLU A 59 11.62 -21.54 -4.16
CA GLU A 59 10.59 -21.92 -3.18
C GLU A 59 9.16 -21.64 -3.68
N TYR A 60 9.00 -20.93 -4.80
CA TYR A 60 7.71 -20.54 -5.36
C TYR A 60 7.36 -21.36 -6.61
N GLU A 61 6.08 -21.65 -6.81
CA GLU A 61 5.61 -22.38 -8.00
C GLU A 61 5.87 -21.62 -9.30
N SER A 62 5.88 -20.28 -9.23
CA SER A 62 6.17 -19.41 -10.36
C SER A 62 6.65 -18.03 -9.90
N GLY A 63 7.30 -17.30 -10.82
CA GLY A 63 7.65 -15.90 -10.57
C GLY A 63 6.44 -15.01 -10.28
N LYS A 64 5.24 -15.38 -10.74
CA LYS A 64 4.00 -14.66 -10.42
C LYS A 64 3.63 -14.81 -8.95
N ASP A 65 3.80 -16.00 -8.38
CA ASP A 65 3.48 -16.28 -6.98
C ASP A 65 4.48 -15.57 -6.06
N LEU A 66 5.77 -15.56 -6.44
CA LEU A 66 6.78 -14.75 -5.76
C LEU A 66 6.40 -13.27 -5.75
N ILE A 67 6.09 -12.68 -6.92
CA ILE A 67 5.73 -11.26 -7.02
C ILE A 67 4.48 -10.95 -6.18
N LYS A 68 3.51 -11.87 -6.14
CA LYS A 68 2.31 -11.73 -5.31
C LYS A 68 2.69 -11.69 -3.83
N CYS A 69 3.48 -12.64 -3.33
CA CYS A 69 3.92 -12.67 -1.93
C CYS A 69 4.76 -11.45 -1.56
N LEU A 70 5.66 -11.00 -2.44
CA LEU A 70 6.43 -9.77 -2.24
C LEU A 70 5.52 -8.54 -2.09
N ALA A 71 4.52 -8.40 -2.95
CA ALA A 71 3.58 -7.29 -2.90
C ALA A 71 2.73 -7.33 -1.61
N GLU A 72 2.25 -8.51 -1.21
CA GLU A 72 1.48 -8.70 0.02
C GLU A 72 2.30 -8.30 1.26
N SER A 73 3.53 -8.83 1.40
CA SER A 73 4.41 -8.50 2.52
C SER A 73 4.83 -7.02 2.56
N ALA A 74 5.01 -6.39 1.40
CA ALA A 74 5.27 -4.94 1.34
C ALA A 74 4.09 -4.12 1.86
N TYR A 75 2.85 -4.49 1.53
CA TYR A 75 1.66 -3.83 2.05
C TYR A 75 1.40 -4.13 3.53
N GLU A 76 1.72 -5.33 4.01
CA GLU A 76 1.66 -5.64 5.45
C GLU A 76 2.63 -4.78 6.25
N MET A 77 3.86 -4.58 5.75
CA MET A 77 4.83 -3.66 6.34
C MET A 77 4.28 -2.22 6.36
N ALA A 78 3.69 -1.76 5.25
CA ALA A 78 3.08 -0.43 5.17
C ALA A 78 1.95 -0.24 6.19
N ASP A 79 1.06 -1.23 6.31
CA ASP A 79 -0.06 -1.22 7.26
C ASP A 79 0.48 -1.17 8.72
N ALA A 80 1.54 -1.94 9.03
CA ALA A 80 2.19 -1.91 10.33
C ALA A 80 2.84 -0.55 10.65
N MET A 81 3.46 0.12 9.66
CA MET A 81 4.04 1.45 9.82
C MET A 81 2.97 2.52 10.10
N LEU A 82 1.81 2.44 9.43
CA LEU A 82 0.69 3.34 9.68
C LEU A 82 0.15 3.17 11.10
N VAL A 83 -0.02 1.93 11.57
CA VAL A 83 -0.42 1.64 12.95
C VAL A 83 0.61 2.20 13.94
N ALA A 84 1.91 2.01 13.69
CA ALA A 84 2.97 2.51 14.57
C ALA A 84 2.98 4.04 14.70
N ARG A 85 2.57 4.77 13.64
CA ARG A 85 2.51 6.25 13.64
C ARG A 85 1.40 6.82 14.53
N VAL A 86 0.32 6.06 14.74
CA VAL A 86 -0.84 6.49 15.55
C VAL A 86 -0.68 6.10 17.03
N LYS A 87 0.30 5.25 17.36
CA LYS A 87 0.61 4.93 18.75
C LYS A 87 1.18 6.17 19.47
N PRO A 88 0.69 6.49 20.69
CA PRO A 88 1.11 7.66 21.45
C PRO A 88 2.57 7.58 21.93
#